data_AF-A0A3N5Q775-F1
#
_entry.id   AF-A0A3N5Q775-F1
#
_cell.length_a   1.000
_cell.length_b   1.000
_cell.length_c   1.000
_cell.angle_alpha   90.00
_cell.angle_beta   90.00
_cell.angle_gamma   90.00
#
_symmetry.space_group_name_H-M   'P 1'
#
loop_
_entity.id
_entity.type
_entity.pdbx_description
1 polymer ?
#
loop_
_entity_poly.entity_id
_entity_poly.type
_entity_poly.pdbx_seq_one_letter_code
_entity_poly.pdbx_strand_id
1 'polypeptide(L)'
;MGFLDNYEDVASRIKRFWAAYPSGRIETHIIDFNAVAGYILIECRLFREYEDEKPSAIDFGFGRVESYQASMKRWFVEDTVTSAIGRAIGLLLGSDTRPTQENMKQVEHMPAAFVNKVEDDPWSNSFAEDGFATAATGIAEIVDQLGGEILAEAPQCKHGHMLLKQGTSPKTGKDYRGHVCVEKVKANQCPAIWYVIGSDGKWKVQS
;
A
#
# COMPACT_ATOMS: atom_id res chain seq x y z
N MET A 1 -26.48 7.42 7.76
CA MET A 1 -25.51 7.76 8.80
C MET A 1 -24.27 8.22 8.08
N GLY A 2 -23.97 9.52 8.14
CA GLY A 2 -22.76 10.10 7.58
C GLY A 2 -21.51 9.62 8.33
N PHE A 3 -20.36 9.69 7.67
CA PHE A 3 -19.06 9.26 8.21
C PHE A 3 -18.73 9.88 9.59
N LEU A 4 -19.24 11.09 9.84
CA LEU A 4 -18.97 11.90 11.01
C LEU A 4 -20.02 11.78 12.14
N ASP A 5 -21.11 11.03 11.92
CA ASP A 5 -22.24 10.97 12.86
C ASP A 5 -21.89 10.28 14.20
N ASN A 6 -20.87 9.43 14.19
CA ASN A 6 -20.41 8.68 15.38
C ASN A 6 -19.30 9.42 16.17
N TYR A 7 -18.95 10.64 15.77
CA TYR A 7 -17.88 11.40 16.40
C TYR A 7 -18.44 12.57 17.20
N GLU A 8 -17.94 12.70 18.42
CA GLU A 8 -18.23 13.83 19.30
C GLU A 8 -17.35 15.03 18.93
N ASP A 9 -17.95 16.23 18.87
CA ASP A 9 -17.27 17.49 18.67
C ASP A 9 -16.58 17.99 19.95
N VAL A 10 -15.61 18.90 19.80
CA VAL A 10 -14.84 19.42 20.95
C VAL A 10 -15.74 20.22 21.91
N ALA A 11 -16.73 20.95 21.41
CA ALA A 11 -17.60 21.75 22.27
C ALA A 11 -18.48 20.88 23.15
N SER A 12 -18.98 19.75 22.64
CA SER A 12 -19.70 18.74 23.41
C SER A 12 -18.82 18.10 24.49
N ARG A 13 -17.56 17.78 24.16
CA ARG A 13 -16.57 17.30 25.15
C ARG A 13 -16.35 18.33 26.27
N ILE A 14 -16.18 19.60 25.94
CA ILE A 14 -16.00 20.69 26.92
C ILE A 14 -17.23 20.81 27.83
N LYS A 15 -18.45 20.74 27.29
CA LYS A 15 -19.68 20.77 28.10
C LYS A 15 -19.74 19.60 29.09
N ARG A 16 -19.38 18.39 28.64
CA ARG A 16 -19.31 17.21 29.52
C ARG A 16 -18.25 17.37 30.61
N PHE A 17 -17.10 17.95 30.29
CA PHE A 17 -16.05 18.23 31.26
C PHE A 17 -16.57 19.15 32.37
N TRP A 18 -17.18 20.28 32.04
CA TRP A 18 -17.73 21.19 33.05
C TRP A 18 -18.92 20.61 33.82
N ALA A 19 -19.70 19.72 33.20
CA ALA A 19 -20.78 19.03 33.89
C ALA A 19 -20.26 17.98 34.90
N ALA A 20 -19.18 17.27 34.55
CA ALA A 20 -18.56 16.27 35.43
C ALA A 20 -17.68 16.90 36.52
N TYR A 21 -16.99 18.00 36.18
CA TYR A 21 -16.00 18.68 37.01
C TYR A 21 -16.21 20.21 36.96
N PRO A 22 -17.21 20.76 37.69
CA PRO A 22 -17.52 22.19 37.66
C PRO A 22 -16.39 23.10 38.14
N SER A 23 -15.56 22.60 39.05
CA SER A 23 -14.35 23.23 39.60
C SER A 23 -13.08 22.88 38.82
N GLY A 24 -13.21 22.17 37.70
CA GLY A 24 -12.07 21.73 36.89
C GLY A 24 -11.26 22.90 36.30
N ARG A 25 -10.04 22.59 35.89
CA ARG A 25 -9.15 23.56 35.24
C ARG A 25 -8.56 22.95 33.96
N ILE A 26 -8.52 23.74 32.90
CA ILE A 26 -7.89 23.40 31.63
C ILE A 26 -6.71 24.35 31.43
N GLU A 27 -5.50 23.80 31.31
CA GLU A 27 -4.29 24.57 31.03
C GLU A 27 -3.66 24.08 29.74
N THR A 28 -3.25 25.01 28.89
CA THR A 28 -2.54 24.71 27.64
C THR A 28 -1.18 25.38 27.63
N HIS A 29 -0.17 24.63 27.20
CA HIS A 29 1.21 25.09 27.17
C HIS A 29 1.83 24.82 25.80
N ILE A 30 2.58 25.79 25.30
CA ILE A 30 3.42 25.60 24.12
C ILE A 30 4.68 24.86 24.57
N ILE A 31 4.87 23.65 24.05
CA ILE A 31 6.08 22.85 24.32
C ILE A 31 7.15 23.16 23.29
N ASP A 32 6.74 23.28 22.03
CA ASP A 32 7.63 23.62 20.94
C ASP A 32 6.88 24.46 19.91
N PHE A 33 7.57 25.42 19.34
CA PHE A 33 7.02 26.31 18.31
C PHE A 33 8.13 26.78 17.39
N ASN A 34 7.94 26.54 16.10
CA ASN A 34 8.84 27.03 15.07
C ASN A 34 8.04 27.64 13.93
N ALA A 35 8.04 28.97 13.86
CA ALA A 35 7.35 29.72 12.81
C ALA A 35 7.96 29.50 11.42
N VAL A 36 9.26 29.26 11.31
CA VAL A 36 9.97 29.07 10.03
C VAL A 36 9.71 27.68 9.47
N ALA A 37 9.82 26.65 10.31
CA ALA A 37 9.47 25.28 9.94
C ALA A 37 7.95 25.04 9.87
N GLY A 38 7.16 25.97 10.42
CA GLY A 38 5.70 25.97 10.34
C GLY A 38 5.05 24.88 11.17
N TYR A 39 5.52 24.63 12.40
CA TYR A 39 4.88 23.68 13.31
C TYR A 39 4.73 24.22 14.73
N ILE A 40 3.80 23.62 15.47
CA ILE A 40 3.56 23.87 16.89
C ILE A 40 3.19 22.56 17.61
N LEU A 41 3.71 22.40 18.82
CA LEU A 41 3.36 21.33 19.74
C LEU A 41 2.77 21.95 21.01
N ILE A 42 1.51 21.60 21.28
CA ILE A 42 0.77 22.06 22.46
C ILE A 42 0.58 20.88 23.41
N GLU A 43 0.86 21.08 24.68
CA GLU A 43 0.42 20.21 25.78
C GLU A 43 -0.88 20.77 26.37
N CYS A 44 -1.86 19.92 26.60
CA CYS A 44 -3.06 20.26 27.37
C CYS A 44 -3.10 19.42 28.65
N ARG A 45 -3.19 20.11 29.79
CA ARG A 45 -3.32 19.54 31.13
C ARG A 45 -4.72 19.79 31.66
N LEU A 46 -5.37 18.74 32.14
CA LEU A 46 -6.68 18.80 32.77
C LEU A 46 -6.60 18.46 34.24
N PHE A 47 -7.32 19.23 35.05
CA PHE A 47 -7.46 19.05 36.49
C PHE A 47 -8.94 18.88 36.81
N ARG A 48 -9.28 17.95 37.70
CA ARG A 48 -10.68 17.70 38.09
C ARG A 48 -11.14 18.74 39.10
N GLU A 49 -10.22 19.21 39.94
CA GLU A 49 -10.44 20.28 40.90
C GLU A 49 -9.42 21.42 40.69
N TYR A 50 -9.79 22.65 41.04
CA TYR A 50 -8.92 23.82 40.87
C TYR A 50 -7.65 23.74 41.74
N GLU A 51 -7.77 23.10 42.90
CA GLU A 51 -6.69 22.95 43.89
C GLU A 51 -5.74 21.79 43.56
N ASP A 52 -6.06 20.97 42.55
CA ASP A 52 -5.19 19.86 42.16
C ASP A 52 -3.82 20.37 41.68
N GLU A 53 -2.76 19.94 42.37
CA GLU A 53 -1.37 20.23 41.96
C GLU A 53 -0.94 19.42 40.74
N LYS A 54 -1.52 18.22 40.56
CA LYS A 54 -1.15 17.28 39.50
C LYS A 54 -2.29 17.13 38.50
N PRO A 55 -1.99 17.14 37.20
CA PRO A 55 -3.02 16.95 36.19
C PRO A 55 -3.61 15.54 36.26
N SER A 56 -4.92 15.45 36.13
CA SER A 56 -5.67 14.20 36.02
C SER A 56 -5.55 13.58 34.62
N ALA A 57 -5.32 14.39 33.59
CA ALA A 57 -5.04 13.93 32.23
C ALA A 57 -4.12 14.90 31.49
N ILE A 58 -3.26 14.34 30.63
CA ILE A 58 -2.35 15.09 29.76
C ILE A 58 -2.44 14.47 28.37
N ASP A 59 -2.66 15.30 27.34
CA ASP A 59 -2.52 14.90 25.94
C ASP A 59 -1.88 16.06 25.16
N PHE A 60 -1.46 15.77 23.94
CA PHE A 60 -0.71 16.68 23.08
C PHE A 60 -1.43 16.89 21.75
N GLY A 61 -1.34 18.12 21.24
CA GLY A 61 -1.74 18.50 19.89
C GLY A 61 -0.53 18.92 19.07
N PHE A 62 -0.34 18.30 17.91
CA PHE A 62 0.69 18.68 16.95
C PHE A 62 0.03 19.29 15.71
N GLY A 63 0.42 20.51 15.37
CA GLY A 63 -0.06 21.23 14.21
C GLY A 63 1.08 21.61 13.28
N ARG A 64 0.84 21.48 11.97
CA ARG A 64 1.77 21.90 10.93
C ARG A 64 1.04 22.76 9.91
N VAL A 65 1.54 23.95 9.63
CA VAL A 65 0.93 24.96 8.74
C VAL A 65 0.65 24.40 7.34
N GLU A 66 1.53 23.53 6.84
CA GLU A 66 1.38 22.90 5.52
C GLU A 66 0.19 21.94 5.42
N SER A 67 -0.25 21.36 6.54
CA SER A 67 -1.39 20.45 6.60
C SER A 67 -2.74 21.17 6.51
N TYR A 68 -2.75 22.51 6.61
CA TYR A 68 -3.96 23.31 6.53
C TYR A 68 -4.21 23.86 5.12
N GLN A 69 -5.48 23.97 4.75
CA GLN A 69 -5.89 24.67 3.54
C GLN A 69 -5.49 26.15 3.61
N ALA A 70 -5.14 26.76 2.47
CA ALA A 70 -4.53 28.09 2.40
C ALA A 70 -5.27 29.19 3.18
N SER A 71 -6.61 29.18 3.18
CA SER A 71 -7.42 30.12 3.95
C SER A 71 -7.36 29.90 5.46
N MET A 72 -7.18 28.64 5.89
CA MET A 72 -7.18 28.23 7.29
C MET A 72 -5.82 28.34 7.98
N LYS A 73 -4.73 28.42 7.21
CA LYS A 73 -3.35 28.51 7.73
C LYS A 73 -3.14 29.59 8.78
N ARG A 74 -3.92 30.67 8.76
CA ARG A 74 -3.81 31.77 9.74
C ARG A 74 -4.26 31.39 11.16
N TRP A 75 -5.06 30.34 11.30
CA TRP A 75 -5.60 29.88 12.59
C TRP A 75 -5.03 28.53 13.06
N PHE A 76 -3.91 28.10 12.46
CA PHE A 76 -3.35 26.78 12.76
C PHE A 76 -3.00 26.61 14.24
N VAL A 77 -2.66 27.70 14.93
CA VAL A 77 -2.35 27.68 16.37
C VAL A 77 -3.63 27.41 17.17
N GLU A 78 -4.68 28.19 16.92
CA GLU A 78 -5.98 28.09 17.59
C GLU A 78 -6.63 26.72 17.37
N ASP A 79 -6.53 26.19 16.15
CA ASP A 79 -7.04 24.86 15.81
C ASP A 79 -6.24 23.76 16.52
N THR A 80 -4.91 23.91 16.63
CA THR A 80 -4.06 22.95 17.34
C THR A 80 -4.36 22.95 18.85
N VAL A 81 -4.55 24.13 19.44
CA VAL A 81 -4.95 24.27 20.85
C VAL A 81 -6.30 23.60 21.10
N THR A 82 -7.28 23.84 20.22
CA THR A 82 -8.61 23.23 20.30
C THR A 82 -8.53 21.70 20.19
N SER A 83 -7.68 21.19 19.29
CA SER A 83 -7.45 19.74 19.15
C SER A 83 -6.81 19.14 20.41
N ALA A 84 -5.82 19.81 21.01
CA ALA A 84 -5.18 19.36 22.25
C ALA A 84 -6.20 19.24 23.41
N ILE A 85 -7.09 20.22 23.55
CA ILE A 85 -8.17 20.20 24.56
C ILE A 85 -9.11 19.02 24.33
N GLY A 86 -9.62 18.85 23.10
CA GLY A 86 -10.54 17.76 22.77
C GLY A 86 -9.96 16.36 23.01
N ARG A 87 -8.65 16.19 22.77
CA ARG A 87 -7.91 14.96 23.03
C ARG A 87 -7.75 14.69 24.52
N ALA A 88 -7.32 15.69 25.29
CA ALA A 88 -7.16 15.56 26.74
C ALA A 88 -8.49 15.25 27.43
N ILE A 89 -9.60 15.89 27.01
CA ILE A 89 -10.92 15.62 27.61
C ILE A 89 -11.41 14.21 27.27
N GLY A 90 -11.20 13.77 26.02
CA GLY A 90 -11.52 12.41 25.61
C GLY A 90 -10.74 11.36 26.41
N LEU A 91 -9.49 11.66 26.77
CA LEU A 91 -8.67 10.81 27.64
C LEU A 91 -9.23 10.76 29.08
N LEU A 92 -9.69 11.89 29.63
CA LEU A 92 -10.18 11.96 31.00
C LEU A 92 -11.58 11.34 31.19
N LEU A 93 -12.52 11.68 30.32
CA LEU A 93 -13.93 11.28 30.45
C LEU A 93 -14.26 9.97 29.72
N GLY A 94 -13.38 9.52 28.83
CA GLY A 94 -13.65 8.44 27.89
C GLY A 94 -14.56 8.90 26.74
N SER A 95 -14.20 8.47 25.53
CA SER A 95 -15.04 8.56 24.35
C SER A 95 -14.99 7.23 23.59
N ASP A 96 -16.09 6.86 22.95
CA ASP A 96 -16.17 5.62 22.16
C ASP A 96 -15.18 5.65 20.98
N THR A 97 -14.97 6.85 20.41
CA THR A 97 -13.97 7.13 19.38
C THR A 97 -12.98 8.17 19.88
N ARG A 98 -11.69 7.84 19.87
CA ARG A 98 -10.64 8.75 20.36
C ARG A 98 -10.54 10.05 19.53
N PRO A 99 -10.56 10.01 18.19
CA PRO A 99 -10.59 11.24 17.38
C PRO A 99 -11.84 12.08 17.63
N THR A 100 -11.73 13.39 17.49
CA THR A 100 -12.89 14.30 17.49
C THR A 100 -13.48 14.42 16.10
N GLN A 101 -14.72 14.88 16.00
CA GLN A 101 -15.38 15.08 14.70
C GLN A 101 -14.59 16.05 13.80
N GLU A 102 -14.01 17.12 14.37
CA GLU A 102 -13.21 18.11 13.65
C GLU A 102 -11.91 17.51 13.09
N ASN A 103 -11.27 16.60 13.83
CA ASN A 103 -10.09 15.90 13.35
C ASN A 103 -10.44 14.95 12.19
N MET A 104 -11.60 14.29 12.24
CA MET A 104 -12.03 13.38 11.16
C MET A 104 -12.48 14.12 9.90
N LYS A 105 -13.05 15.33 10.03
CA LYS A 105 -13.33 16.21 8.87
C LYS A 105 -12.07 16.51 8.05
N GLN A 106 -10.91 16.62 8.71
CA GLN A 106 -9.64 16.86 8.00
C GLN A 106 -9.22 15.66 7.14
N VAL A 107 -9.58 14.44 7.55
CA VAL A 107 -9.28 13.22 6.79
C VAL A 107 -10.08 13.16 5.49
N GLU A 108 -11.33 13.64 5.48
CA GLU A 108 -12.16 13.68 4.26
C GLU A 108 -11.55 14.57 3.16
N HIS A 109 -10.78 15.59 3.55
CA HIS A 109 -10.14 16.53 2.64
C HIS A 109 -8.66 16.25 2.39
N MET A 110 -8.11 15.18 3.00
CA MET A 110 -6.73 14.77 2.72
C MET A 110 -6.63 14.21 1.29
N PRO A 111 -5.53 14.47 0.57
CA PRO A 111 -5.32 13.88 -0.74
C PRO A 111 -5.36 12.36 -0.64
N ALA A 112 -6.03 11.70 -1.59
CA ALA A 112 -6.19 10.25 -1.60
C ALA A 112 -4.85 9.49 -1.52
N ALA A 113 -3.74 10.08 -1.99
CA ALA A 113 -2.40 9.51 -1.88
C ALA A 113 -1.91 9.33 -0.42
N PHE A 114 -2.42 10.12 0.54
CA PHE A 114 -2.08 9.98 1.96
C PHE A 114 -3.04 9.07 2.72
N VAL A 115 -4.30 8.98 2.28
CA VAL A 115 -5.36 8.18 2.92
C VAL A 115 -5.34 6.74 2.40
N ASN A 116 -5.27 6.60 1.07
CA ASN A 116 -5.05 5.34 0.40
C ASN A 116 -3.55 5.23 0.18
N LYS A 117 -2.81 4.84 1.22
CA LYS A 117 -1.56 4.10 0.95
C LYS A 117 -1.97 2.80 0.29
N VAL A 118 -2.24 2.84 -1.01
CA VAL A 118 -1.98 1.68 -1.84
C VAL A 118 -0.49 1.47 -1.63
N GLU A 119 -0.13 0.46 -0.85
CA GLU A 119 1.21 -0.09 -0.97
C GLU A 119 1.31 -0.46 -2.44
N ASP A 120 1.96 0.39 -3.23
CA ASP A 120 2.37 0.01 -4.58
C ASP A 120 3.26 -1.21 -4.35
N ASP A 121 2.69 -2.40 -4.59
CA ASP A 121 3.43 -3.64 -4.52
C ASP A 121 4.62 -3.43 -5.47
N PRO A 122 5.87 -3.49 -4.98
CA PRO A 122 7.03 -3.27 -5.82
C PRO A 122 7.10 -4.24 -7.02
N TRP A 123 6.30 -5.31 -6.98
CA TRP A 123 6.15 -6.32 -8.03
C TRP A 123 4.92 -6.13 -8.93
N SER A 124 3.99 -5.23 -8.62
CA SER A 124 2.79 -4.98 -9.45
C SER A 124 3.03 -3.96 -10.56
N ASN A 125 4.03 -3.10 -10.40
CA ASN A 125 4.43 -2.16 -11.44
C ASN A 125 5.27 -2.88 -12.49
N SER A 126 5.03 -2.59 -13.78
CA SER A 126 5.86 -3.14 -14.83
C SER A 126 7.30 -2.62 -14.63
N PHE A 127 8.30 -3.51 -14.70
CA PHE A 127 9.72 -3.14 -14.63
C PHE A 127 10.17 -2.17 -15.75
N ALA A 128 9.27 -1.81 -16.66
CA ALA A 128 9.50 -0.95 -17.79
C ALA A 128 9.06 0.51 -17.56
N GLU A 129 8.26 0.81 -16.54
CA GLU A 129 7.82 2.19 -16.27
C GLU A 129 8.63 2.84 -15.15
N ASP A 130 9.25 3.96 -15.53
CA ASP A 130 9.90 5.00 -14.73
C ASP A 130 10.80 4.57 -13.56
N GLY A 131 12.05 4.23 -13.89
CA GLY A 131 13.16 4.28 -12.93
C GLY A 131 14.25 3.22 -13.13
N PHE A 132 13.93 2.12 -13.80
CA PHE A 132 14.85 0.99 -14.01
C PHE A 132 15.27 0.84 -15.47
N ALA A 133 15.86 1.90 -16.04
CA ALA A 133 16.46 1.84 -17.38
C ALA A 133 17.46 0.68 -17.54
N THR A 134 18.08 0.24 -16.44
CA THR A 134 19.02 -0.90 -16.37
C THR A 134 18.36 -2.27 -16.56
N ALA A 135 17.09 -2.44 -16.17
CA ALA A 135 16.39 -3.71 -16.35
C ALA A 135 15.94 -3.89 -17.81
N ALA A 136 15.40 -2.83 -18.42
CA ALA A 136 15.01 -2.85 -19.83
C ALA A 136 16.21 -3.04 -20.77
N THR A 137 17.34 -2.38 -20.47
CA THR A 137 18.60 -2.57 -21.21
C THR A 137 19.21 -3.95 -20.99
N GLY A 138 19.17 -4.48 -19.76
CA GLY A 138 19.62 -5.85 -19.48
C GLY A 138 18.82 -6.92 -20.23
N ILE A 139 17.50 -6.75 -20.35
CA ILE A 139 16.66 -7.64 -21.16
C ILE A 139 17.04 -7.54 -22.64
N ALA A 140 17.27 -6.33 -23.16
CA ALA A 140 17.70 -6.12 -24.53
C ALA A 140 19.08 -6.75 -24.82
N GLU A 141 20.05 -6.64 -23.90
CA GLU A 141 21.35 -7.30 -24.02
C GLU A 141 21.24 -8.83 -23.94
N ILE A 142 20.36 -9.38 -23.11
CA ILE A 142 20.11 -10.83 -23.07
C ILE A 142 19.51 -11.30 -24.39
N VAL A 143 18.57 -10.55 -24.98
CA VAL A 143 18.01 -10.88 -26.29
C VAL A 143 19.10 -10.86 -27.37
N ASP A 144 19.96 -9.84 -27.36
CA ASP A 144 20.99 -9.61 -28.38
C ASP A 144 22.18 -10.58 -28.26
N GLN A 145 22.64 -10.88 -27.03
CA GLN A 145 23.81 -11.72 -26.78
C GLN A 145 23.50 -13.21 -26.61
N LEU A 146 22.34 -13.57 -26.05
CA LEU A 146 21.99 -14.97 -25.75
C LEU A 146 20.96 -15.57 -26.72
N GLY A 147 20.48 -14.79 -27.71
CA GLY A 147 19.52 -15.27 -28.70
C GLY A 147 18.23 -15.77 -28.06
N GLY A 148 17.71 -14.99 -27.10
CA GLY A 148 16.51 -15.31 -26.33
C GLY A 148 15.26 -15.35 -27.20
N GLU A 149 15.08 -16.44 -27.94
CA GLU A 149 13.79 -16.75 -28.54
C GLU A 149 12.84 -17.19 -27.43
N ILE A 150 11.64 -16.60 -27.40
CA ILE A 150 10.52 -17.14 -26.63
C ILE A 150 10.19 -18.49 -27.27
N LEU A 151 10.81 -19.56 -26.75
CA LEU A 151 10.48 -20.92 -27.16
C LEU A 151 9.02 -21.15 -26.79
N ALA A 152 8.18 -21.33 -27.82
CA ALA A 152 6.79 -21.68 -27.62
C ALA A 152 6.70 -22.88 -26.67
N GLU A 153 5.85 -22.77 -25.65
CA GLU A 153 5.70 -23.78 -24.60
C GLU A 153 5.49 -25.17 -25.23
N ALA A 154 6.17 -26.19 -24.69
CA ALA A 154 6.05 -27.54 -25.20
C ALA A 154 4.58 -27.98 -25.20
N PRO A 155 4.09 -28.66 -26.24
CA PRO A 155 2.70 -29.08 -26.32
C PRO A 155 2.32 -29.95 -25.12
N GLN A 156 1.17 -29.63 -24.53
CA GLN A 156 0.62 -30.37 -23.40
C GLN A 156 -0.31 -31.47 -23.93
N CYS A 157 -0.20 -32.68 -23.38
CA CYS A 157 -1.16 -33.75 -23.58
C CYS A 157 -2.00 -33.96 -22.31
N LYS A 158 -3.00 -34.86 -22.34
CA LYS A 158 -3.82 -35.19 -21.15
C LYS A 158 -3.00 -35.68 -19.94
N HIS A 159 -1.75 -36.05 -20.15
CA HIS A 159 -0.83 -36.57 -19.13
C HIS A 159 0.31 -35.59 -18.78
N GLY A 160 0.19 -34.31 -19.17
CA GLY A 160 1.17 -33.24 -18.87
C GLY A 160 2.04 -32.85 -20.08
N HIS A 161 3.12 -32.09 -19.81
CA HIS A 161 4.07 -31.65 -20.83
C HIS A 161 4.72 -32.83 -21.56
N MET A 162 4.67 -32.79 -22.89
CA MET A 162 5.25 -33.86 -23.72
C MET A 162 6.78 -33.75 -23.79
N LEU A 163 7.48 -34.88 -23.66
CA LEU A 163 8.94 -34.94 -23.71
C LEU A 163 9.44 -34.76 -25.15
N LEU A 164 10.42 -33.88 -25.32
CA LEU A 164 11.10 -33.71 -26.61
C LEU A 164 12.10 -34.86 -26.84
N LYS A 165 11.88 -35.65 -27.89
CA LYS A 165 12.85 -36.61 -28.42
C LYS A 165 13.48 -36.04 -29.68
N GLN A 166 14.80 -35.87 -29.65
CA GLN A 166 15.58 -35.42 -30.79
C GLN A 166 16.86 -36.26 -30.93
N GLY A 167 17.31 -36.47 -32.17
CA GLY A 167 18.54 -37.20 -32.47
C GLY A 167 18.62 -37.62 -33.93
N THR A 168 19.72 -38.26 -34.31
CA THR A 168 19.90 -38.84 -35.64
C THR A 168 19.47 -40.30 -35.61
N SER A 169 18.56 -40.70 -36.50
CA SER A 169 18.08 -42.07 -36.58
C SER A 169 19.23 -43.01 -37.01
N PRO A 170 19.60 -44.02 -36.19
CA PRO A 170 20.66 -44.97 -36.55
C PRO A 170 20.30 -45.84 -37.77
N LYS A 171 19.01 -45.91 -38.14
CA LYS A 171 18.51 -46.75 -39.25
C LYS A 171 18.41 -46.00 -40.58
N THR A 172 18.21 -44.69 -40.53
CA THR A 172 17.92 -43.89 -41.74
C THR A 172 18.86 -42.70 -41.92
N GLY A 173 19.73 -42.41 -40.95
CA GLY A 173 20.67 -41.29 -40.99
C GLY A 173 20.02 -39.90 -41.00
N LYS A 174 18.68 -39.83 -40.85
CA LYS A 174 17.92 -38.58 -40.84
C LYS A 174 17.71 -38.11 -39.40
N ASP A 175 17.82 -36.81 -39.20
CA ASP A 175 17.48 -36.19 -37.93
C ASP A 175 15.97 -36.24 -37.70
N TYR A 176 15.58 -36.59 -36.49
CA TYR A 176 14.19 -36.59 -36.06
C TYR A 176 14.03 -35.67 -34.85
N ARG A 177 12.86 -35.02 -34.78
CA ARG A 177 12.43 -34.24 -33.64
C ARG A 177 10.94 -34.50 -33.41
N GLY A 178 10.54 -34.79 -32.18
CA GLY A 178 9.14 -35.06 -31.87
C GLY A 178 8.82 -34.95 -30.38
N HIS A 179 7.60 -34.55 -30.07
CA HIS A 179 7.06 -34.56 -28.72
C HIS A 179 6.32 -35.87 -28.46
N VAL A 180 6.67 -36.57 -27.38
CA VAL A 180 6.06 -37.84 -26.97
C VAL A 180 5.42 -37.74 -25.59
N CYS A 181 4.35 -38.49 -25.38
CA CYS A 181 3.68 -38.60 -24.08
C CYS A 181 4.63 -39.20 -23.02
N VAL A 182 4.55 -38.72 -21.78
CA VAL A 182 5.34 -39.20 -20.61
C VAL A 182 4.83 -40.55 -20.09
N GLU A 183 3.57 -40.90 -20.37
CA GLU A 183 2.93 -42.13 -19.89
C GLU A 183 3.70 -43.38 -20.31
N LYS A 184 3.90 -44.34 -19.39
CA LYS A 184 4.70 -45.56 -19.63
C LYS A 184 3.86 -46.70 -20.23
N VAL A 185 2.55 -46.71 -19.98
CA VAL A 185 1.62 -47.73 -20.49
C VAL A 185 1.22 -47.39 -21.93
N LYS A 186 1.67 -48.20 -22.90
CA LYS A 186 1.39 -48.00 -24.34
C LYS A 186 -0.09 -47.79 -24.69
N ALA A 187 -1.00 -48.45 -23.98
CA ALA A 187 -2.45 -48.34 -24.22
C ALA A 187 -3.02 -46.94 -23.91
N ASN A 188 -2.38 -46.19 -23.00
CA ASN A 188 -2.84 -44.87 -22.57
C ASN A 188 -1.99 -43.72 -23.15
N GLN A 189 -0.99 -44.02 -24.00
CA GLN A 189 -0.15 -42.99 -24.61
C GLN A 189 -0.92 -42.19 -25.66
N CYS A 190 -0.89 -40.86 -25.55
CA CYS A 190 -1.38 -39.96 -26.61
C CYS A 190 -0.49 -40.08 -27.86
N PRO A 191 -1.04 -39.84 -29.07
CA PRO A 191 -0.25 -39.84 -30.30
C PRO A 191 0.89 -38.83 -30.22
N ALA A 192 2.06 -39.22 -30.71
CA ALA A 192 3.24 -38.36 -30.75
C ALA A 192 3.11 -37.29 -31.85
N ILE A 193 3.66 -36.11 -31.59
CA ILE A 193 3.73 -35.01 -32.55
C ILE A 193 5.14 -35.00 -33.12
N TRP A 194 5.29 -35.43 -34.37
CA TRP A 194 6.58 -35.44 -35.06
C TRP A 194 6.78 -34.16 -35.86
N TYR A 195 8.03 -33.75 -36.05
CA TYR A 195 8.40 -32.60 -36.84
C TYR A 195 9.31 -33.02 -38.00
N VAL A 196 9.19 -32.32 -39.11
CA VAL A 196 10.04 -32.43 -40.30
C VAL A 196 10.72 -31.09 -40.57
N ILE A 197 11.95 -31.13 -41.07
CA ILE A 197 12.68 -29.91 -41.48
C ILE A 197 12.10 -29.43 -42.80
N GLY A 198 11.52 -28.22 -42.81
CA GLY A 198 11.07 -27.57 -44.04
C GLY A 198 12.24 -26.99 -44.86
N SER A 199 11.99 -26.58 -46.10
CA SER A 199 12.96 -25.90 -46.97
C SER A 199 13.63 -24.67 -46.34
N ASP A 200 12.98 -24.07 -45.34
CA ASP A 200 13.42 -22.88 -44.62
C ASP A 200 14.39 -23.20 -43.45
N GLY A 201 14.81 -24.48 -43.31
CA GLY A 201 15.66 -24.95 -42.21
C GLY A 201 14.96 -25.03 -40.84
N LYS A 202 13.67 -24.66 -40.76
CA LYS A 202 12.86 -24.71 -39.53
C LYS A 202 12.06 -26.00 -39.43
N TRP A 203 11.91 -26.51 -38.21
CA TRP A 203 11.08 -27.68 -37.90
C TRP A 203 9.59 -27.31 -37.95
N LYS A 204 8.82 -28.00 -38.79
CA LYS A 204 7.36 -27.87 -38.90
C LYS A 204 6.71 -29.19 -38.48
N VAL A 205 5.54 -29.16 -37.85
CA VAL A 205 4.80 -30.38 -37.49
C VAL A 205 4.57 -31.20 -38.76
N GLN A 206 4.91 -32.48 -38.71
CA GLN A 206 4.64 -33.43 -39.76
C GLN A 206 3.12 -33.61 -39.88
N SER A 207 2.52 -33.00 -40.89
CA SER A 207 1.15 -33.26 -41.30
C SER A 207 0.99 -34.67 -41.84
#